data_AF-A0A0B1T626-F1
#
_entry.id   AF-A0A0B1T626-F1
#
_cell.length_a   1.000
_cell.length_b   1.000
_cell.length_c   1.000
_cell.angle_alpha   90.00
_cell.angle_beta   90.00
_cell.angle_gamma   90.00
#
_symmetry.space_group_name_H-M   'P 1'
#
loop_
_entity.id
_entity.type
_entity.pdbx_description
1 polymer ?
#
loop_
_entity_poly.entity_id
_entity_poly.type
_entity_poly.pdbx_seq_one_letter_code
_entity_poly.pdbx_strand_id
1 'polypeptide(L)'
;MEDQKHSYKLHYFDVRGRGEPIRLILEYYGVNYEDNRIPQEDWPSVKGDFGGSTKSDSAKCDMYADAFMDFFTLGVERIFESDPEFRAKKDEKFEKQCPERLKYFEDHLKANGGENFVGKKVLWCDLVAVAVLSMVEEAKPDLLSDFPDLQTYYEKMRNLPEIKDYIEKSWPPAASAA
;
A
#
# COMPACT_ATOMS: atom_id res chain seq x y z
N MET A 1 -26.40 -2.98 -13.37
CA MET A 1 -25.69 -3.09 -12.08
C MET A 1 -26.07 -1.85 -11.29
N GLU A 2 -27.06 -1.95 -10.40
CA GLU A 2 -27.68 -0.75 -9.80
C GLU A 2 -26.99 -0.26 -8.51
N ASP A 3 -25.98 -0.96 -7.99
CA ASP A 3 -25.31 -0.58 -6.73
C ASP A 3 -23.78 -0.45 -6.87
N GLN A 4 -23.30 0.43 -7.75
CA GLN A 4 -21.87 0.72 -7.81
C GLN A 4 -21.45 1.65 -6.64
N LYS A 5 -20.88 1.08 -5.58
CA LYS A 5 -20.47 1.80 -4.35
C LYS A 5 -19.44 2.91 -4.58
N HIS A 6 -18.52 2.71 -5.51
CA HIS A 6 -17.39 3.62 -5.74
C HIS A 6 -17.40 4.17 -7.17
N SER A 7 -17.06 5.44 -7.32
CA SER A 7 -16.80 6.03 -8.64
C SER A 7 -15.34 5.76 -9.02
N TYR A 8 -15.13 5.27 -10.23
CA TYR A 8 -13.79 5.02 -10.76
C TYR A 8 -13.45 6.08 -11.80
N LYS A 9 -12.20 6.56 -11.76
CA LYS A 9 -11.63 7.41 -12.80
C LYS A 9 -10.35 6.75 -13.31
N LEU A 10 -10.32 6.41 -14.59
CA LEU A 10 -9.12 5.91 -15.25
C LEU A 10 -8.35 7.11 -15.81
N HIS A 11 -7.15 7.34 -15.28
CA HIS A 11 -6.22 8.33 -15.83
C HIS A 11 -5.22 7.63 -16.75
N TYR A 12 -5.24 7.97 -18.04
CA TYR A 12 -4.27 7.43 -18.98
C TYR A 12 -4.02 8.39 -20.14
N PHE A 13 -2.93 8.21 -20.88
CA PHE A 13 -2.72 8.96 -22.12
C PHE A 13 -3.83 8.67 -23.13
N ASP A 14 -4.06 9.58 -24.09
CA ASP A 14 -4.99 9.37 -25.20
C ASP A 14 -4.45 8.40 -26.26
N VAL A 15 -4.09 7.20 -25.80
CA VAL A 15 -3.68 6.03 -26.59
C VAL A 15 -4.22 4.78 -25.89
N ARG A 16 -4.17 3.64 -26.58
CA ARG A 16 -4.55 2.34 -26.00
C ARG A 16 -3.59 1.94 -24.86
N GLY A 17 -2.33 1.68 -25.21
CA GLY A 17 -1.25 1.36 -24.26
C GLY A 17 -1.64 0.35 -23.18
N ARG A 18 -1.14 0.57 -21.96
CA ARG A 18 -1.48 -0.20 -20.75
C ARG A 18 -2.87 0.13 -20.18
N GLY A 19 -3.50 1.22 -20.61
CA GLY A 19 -4.85 1.58 -20.19
C GLY A 19 -5.93 0.73 -20.86
N GLU A 20 -5.69 0.24 -22.08
CA GLU A 20 -6.70 -0.50 -22.85
C GLU A 20 -7.20 -1.78 -22.19
N PRO A 21 -6.35 -2.66 -21.61
CA PRO A 21 -6.84 -3.80 -20.87
C PRO A 21 -7.76 -3.42 -19.71
N ILE A 22 -7.48 -2.30 -19.02
CA ILE A 22 -8.32 -1.80 -17.92
C ILE A 22 -9.68 -1.35 -18.46
N ARG A 23 -9.70 -0.58 -19.57
CA ARG A 23 -10.95 -0.18 -20.24
C ARG A 23 -11.78 -1.40 -20.64
N LEU A 24 -11.17 -2.38 -21.32
CA LEU A 24 -11.88 -3.59 -21.76
C LEU A 24 -12.46 -4.38 -20.59
N ILE A 25 -11.78 -4.48 -19.46
CA ILE A 25 -12.30 -5.13 -18.25
C ILE A 25 -13.50 -4.35 -17.70
N LEU A 26 -13.40 -3.02 -17.57
CA LEU A 26 -14.48 -2.18 -17.06
C LEU A 26 -15.73 -2.26 -17.96
N GLU A 27 -15.55 -2.17 -19.28
CA GLU A 27 -16.64 -2.32 -20.26
C GLU A 27 -17.26 -3.73 -20.22
N TYR A 28 -16.43 -4.79 -20.16
CA TYR A 28 -16.91 -6.18 -20.14
C TYR A 28 -17.78 -6.46 -18.91
N TYR A 29 -17.40 -5.94 -17.74
CA TYR A 29 -18.18 -6.06 -16.52
C TYR A 29 -19.21 -4.94 -16.35
N GLY A 30 -19.42 -4.05 -17.33
CA GLY A 30 -20.40 -2.96 -17.23
C GLY A 30 -20.20 -2.04 -16.02
N VAL A 31 -18.95 -1.84 -15.58
CA VAL A 31 -18.58 -0.94 -14.47
C VAL A 31 -18.53 0.49 -15.02
N ASN A 32 -19.25 1.41 -14.38
CA ASN A 32 -19.23 2.83 -14.75
C ASN A 32 -17.91 3.47 -14.31
N TYR A 33 -17.25 4.22 -15.19
CA TYR A 33 -16.03 4.95 -14.89
C TYR A 33 -15.88 6.20 -15.76
N GLU A 34 -15.10 7.17 -15.27
CA GLU A 34 -14.64 8.32 -16.06
C GLU A 34 -13.32 7.96 -16.76
N ASP A 35 -13.28 7.93 -18.09
CA ASP A 35 -12.05 7.79 -18.89
C ASP A 35 -11.39 9.16 -19.06
N ASN A 36 -10.56 9.56 -18.09
CA ASN A 36 -9.82 10.81 -18.13
C ASN A 36 -8.54 10.65 -18.97
N ARG A 37 -8.65 11.03 -20.25
CA ARG A 37 -7.56 10.96 -21.23
C ARG A 37 -6.70 12.21 -21.15
N ILE A 38 -5.43 12.03 -20.80
CA ILE A 38 -4.46 13.12 -20.58
C ILE A 38 -3.64 13.34 -21.86
N PRO A 39 -3.76 14.50 -22.53
CA PRO A 39 -2.87 14.89 -23.61
C PRO A 39 -1.40 14.94 -23.13
N GLN A 40 -0.46 14.62 -24.02
CA GLN A 40 0.96 14.61 -23.66
C GLN A 40 1.47 15.98 -23.17
N GLU A 41 0.89 17.06 -23.69
CA GLU A 41 1.17 18.45 -23.29
C GLU A 41 0.70 18.79 -21.86
N ASP A 42 -0.38 18.14 -21.40
CA ASP A 42 -0.94 18.35 -20.06
C ASP A 42 -0.29 17.47 -19.00
N TRP A 43 0.39 16.39 -19.40
CA TRP A 43 1.03 15.46 -18.46
C TRP A 43 1.93 16.14 -17.39
N PRO A 44 2.77 17.13 -17.73
CA PRO A 44 3.61 17.80 -16.73
C PRO A 44 2.83 18.46 -15.58
N SER A 45 1.57 18.88 -15.81
CA SER A 45 0.74 19.57 -14.81
C SER A 45 0.02 18.61 -13.86
N VAL A 46 -0.38 17.43 -14.34
CA VAL A 46 -1.17 16.45 -13.57
C VAL A 46 -0.35 15.32 -12.96
N LYS A 47 0.90 15.10 -13.41
CA LYS A 47 1.71 13.95 -12.94
C LYS A 47 1.98 13.91 -11.43
N GLY A 48 1.93 15.05 -10.75
CA GLY A 48 2.13 15.13 -9.30
C GLY A 48 0.92 14.62 -8.51
N ASP A 49 -0.27 14.62 -9.10
CA ASP A 49 -1.49 14.32 -8.34
C ASP A 49 -1.54 12.90 -7.79
N PHE A 50 -0.81 11.95 -8.42
CA PHE A 50 -0.78 10.54 -8.02
C PHE A 50 0.35 10.19 -7.05
N GLY A 51 1.48 10.89 -7.12
CA GLY A 51 2.69 10.62 -6.32
C GLY A 51 2.97 11.64 -5.23
N GLY A 52 2.20 12.73 -5.14
CA GLY A 52 2.41 13.83 -4.21
C GLY A 52 2.82 15.14 -4.91
N SER A 53 2.71 16.25 -4.17
CA SER A 53 2.72 17.61 -4.72
C SER A 53 3.97 18.03 -5.50
N THR A 54 5.09 17.32 -5.34
CA THR A 54 6.35 17.60 -6.02
C THR A 54 6.96 16.34 -6.64
N LYS A 55 7.93 16.51 -7.55
CA LYS A 55 8.71 15.36 -8.07
C LYS A 55 9.43 14.58 -6.96
N SER A 56 9.86 15.28 -5.90
CA SER A 56 10.50 14.66 -4.74
C SER A 56 9.50 13.81 -3.96
N ASP A 57 8.27 14.31 -3.78
CA ASP A 57 7.21 13.54 -3.15
C ASP A 57 6.87 12.30 -3.96
N SER A 58 6.72 12.42 -5.28
CA SER A 58 6.50 11.27 -6.17
C SER A 58 7.60 10.22 -6.05
N ALA A 59 8.87 10.63 -6.08
CA ALA A 59 9.99 9.71 -5.94
C ALA A 59 10.01 9.03 -4.56
N LYS A 60 9.66 9.75 -3.50
CA LYS A 60 9.54 9.17 -2.15
C LYS A 60 8.36 8.20 -2.05
N CYS A 61 7.24 8.52 -2.69
CA CYS A 61 6.05 7.67 -2.72
C CYS A 61 6.41 6.32 -3.35
N ASP A 62 7.06 6.34 -4.52
CA ASP A 62 7.58 5.14 -5.19
C ASP A 62 8.57 4.38 -4.28
N MET A 63 9.54 5.08 -3.70
CA MET A 63 10.54 4.48 -2.80
C MET A 63 9.91 3.77 -1.60
N TYR A 64 8.92 4.38 -0.94
CA TYR A 64 8.27 3.76 0.21
C TYR A 64 7.42 2.56 -0.20
N ALA A 65 6.67 2.67 -1.30
CA ALA A 65 5.91 1.53 -1.81
C ALA A 65 6.83 0.35 -2.15
N ASP A 66 7.95 0.59 -2.84
CA ASP A 66 8.95 -0.43 -3.13
C ASP A 66 9.55 -1.02 -1.85
N ALA A 67 9.87 -0.19 -0.86
CA ALA A 67 10.40 -0.67 0.43
C ALA A 67 9.41 -1.59 1.17
N PHE A 68 8.11 -1.28 1.13
CA PHE A 68 7.07 -2.15 1.67
C PHE A 68 6.91 -3.43 0.84
N MET A 69 6.99 -3.35 -0.49
CA MET A 69 6.93 -4.53 -1.36
C MET A 69 8.15 -5.46 -1.20
N ASP A 70 9.33 -4.91 -0.94
CA ASP A 70 10.52 -5.69 -0.58
C ASP A 70 10.30 -6.41 0.76
N PHE A 71 9.63 -5.75 1.71
CA PHE A 71 9.29 -6.38 2.99
C PHE A 71 8.22 -7.47 2.84
N PHE A 72 7.21 -7.25 2.01
CA PHE A 72 6.25 -8.26 1.59
C PHE A 72 6.96 -9.47 0.96
N THR A 73 7.86 -9.23 0.02
CA THR A 73 8.63 -10.28 -0.68
C THR A 73 9.43 -11.11 0.30
N LEU A 74 10.07 -10.48 1.29
CA LEU A 74 10.78 -11.18 2.37
C LEU A 74 9.86 -12.17 3.12
N GLY A 75 8.61 -11.80 3.38
CA GLY A 75 7.62 -12.66 4.03
C GLY A 75 7.10 -13.78 3.11
N VAL A 76 6.79 -13.45 1.86
CA VAL A 76 6.24 -14.40 0.87
C VAL A 76 7.26 -15.47 0.51
N GLU A 77 8.50 -15.09 0.20
CA GLU A 77 9.55 -16.05 -0.16
C GLU A 77 9.81 -17.09 0.92
N ARG A 78 9.59 -16.72 2.19
CA ARG A 78 9.68 -17.60 3.35
C ARG A 78 8.51 -18.58 3.42
N ILE A 79 7.28 -18.09 3.25
CA ILE A 79 6.05 -18.89 3.34
C ILE A 79 5.97 -19.93 2.23
N PHE A 80 6.39 -19.56 1.01
CA PHE A 80 6.32 -20.44 -0.17
C PHE A 80 7.60 -21.26 -0.40
N GLU A 81 8.57 -21.23 0.51
CA GLU A 81 9.73 -22.10 0.43
C GLU A 81 9.37 -23.54 0.83
N SER A 82 9.48 -24.45 -0.13
CA SER A 82 9.19 -25.87 0.06
C SER A 82 10.35 -26.65 0.68
N ASP A 83 11.59 -26.21 0.44
CA ASP A 83 12.78 -26.88 0.97
C ASP A 83 12.99 -26.52 2.46
N PRO A 84 13.04 -27.51 3.37
CA PRO A 84 13.17 -27.23 4.81
C PRO A 84 14.45 -26.50 5.20
N GLU A 85 15.57 -26.74 4.52
CA GLU A 85 16.85 -26.10 4.84
C GLU A 85 16.85 -24.63 4.41
N PHE A 86 16.37 -24.35 3.19
CA PHE A 86 16.25 -22.97 2.72
C PHE A 86 15.18 -22.20 3.50
N ARG A 87 14.09 -22.87 3.89
CA ARG A 87 13.04 -22.25 4.72
C ARG A 87 13.58 -21.82 6.07
N ALA A 88 14.36 -22.66 6.75
CA ALA A 88 14.98 -22.30 8.03
C ALA A 88 15.90 -21.06 7.93
N LYS A 89 16.69 -20.95 6.84
CA LYS A 89 17.52 -19.76 6.57
C LYS A 89 16.69 -18.51 6.32
N LYS A 90 15.56 -18.63 5.60
CA LYS A 90 14.63 -17.53 5.36
C LYS A 90 13.88 -17.11 6.62
N ASP A 91 13.51 -18.06 7.48
CA ASP A 91 12.93 -17.79 8.79
C ASP A 91 13.91 -16.98 9.65
N GLU A 92 15.18 -17.41 9.77
CA GLU A 92 16.22 -16.67 10.50
C GLU A 92 16.41 -15.24 9.94
N LYS A 93 16.46 -15.10 8.61
CA LYS A 93 16.55 -13.80 7.94
C LYS A 93 15.35 -12.91 8.26
N PHE A 94 14.15 -13.47 8.26
CA PHE A 94 12.92 -12.74 8.58
C PHE A 94 12.91 -12.29 10.05
N GLU A 95 13.23 -13.19 10.98
CA GLU A 95 13.30 -12.88 12.42
C GLU A 95 14.26 -11.71 12.72
N LYS A 96 15.38 -11.64 12.00
CA LYS A 96 16.33 -10.53 12.12
C LYS A 96 15.84 -9.24 11.44
N GLN A 97 15.44 -9.32 10.17
CA GLN A 97 15.19 -8.12 9.36
C GLN A 97 13.82 -7.49 9.63
N CYS A 98 12.83 -8.27 10.09
CA CYS A 98 11.48 -7.77 10.37
C CYS A 98 11.49 -6.59 11.36
N PRO A 99 12.04 -6.70 12.58
CA PRO A 99 12.10 -5.57 13.51
C PRO A 99 12.99 -4.42 13.01
N GLU A 100 14.11 -4.72 12.33
CA GLU A 100 14.99 -3.68 11.75
C GLU A 100 14.24 -2.83 10.70
N ARG A 101 13.44 -3.46 9.83
CA ARG A 101 12.64 -2.77 8.81
C ARG A 101 11.52 -1.94 9.43
N LEU A 102 10.81 -2.49 10.42
CA LEU A 102 9.77 -1.75 11.14
C LEU A 102 10.33 -0.53 11.85
N LYS A 103 11.53 -0.64 12.45
CA LYS A 103 12.26 0.50 13.01
C LYS A 103 12.52 1.58 11.95
N TYR A 104 12.98 1.22 10.75
CA TYR A 104 13.20 2.20 9.69
C TYR A 104 11.90 2.89 9.26
N PHE A 105 10.80 2.14 9.13
CA PHE A 105 9.50 2.73 8.79
C PHE A 105 9.00 3.68 9.87
N GLU A 106 9.09 3.29 11.14
CA GLU A 106 8.80 4.13 12.31
C GLU A 106 9.58 5.45 12.27
N ASP A 107 10.91 5.37 12.09
CA ASP A 107 11.79 6.54 12.11
C ASP A 107 11.50 7.49 10.93
N HIS A 108 11.21 6.93 9.74
CA HIS A 108 10.84 7.71 8.56
C HIS A 108 9.46 8.36 8.68
N LEU A 109 8.48 7.63 9.22
CA LEU A 109 7.15 8.15 9.50
C LEU A 109 7.22 9.32 10.48
N LYS A 110 7.99 9.17 11.56
CA LYS A 110 8.29 10.24 12.52
C LYS A 110 8.92 11.46 11.86
N ALA A 111 9.91 11.24 11.00
CA ALA A 111 10.58 12.32 10.29
C ALA A 111 9.64 13.12 9.38
N ASN A 112 8.54 12.51 8.91
CA ASN A 112 7.49 13.17 8.14
C ASN A 112 6.30 13.66 8.99
N GLY A 113 6.39 13.60 10.32
CA GLY A 113 5.38 14.12 11.25
C GLY A 113 4.31 13.11 11.70
N GLY A 114 4.46 11.82 11.40
CA GLY A 114 3.64 10.75 11.99
C GLY A 114 2.35 10.40 11.25
N GLU A 115 1.87 11.25 10.33
CA GLU A 115 0.54 11.07 9.73
C GLU A 115 0.51 10.31 8.39
N ASN A 116 1.58 10.44 7.59
CA ASN A 116 1.75 9.88 6.26
C ASN A 116 3.24 9.63 6.01
N PHE A 117 3.61 8.72 5.10
CA PHE A 117 5.01 8.57 4.69
C PHE A 117 5.51 9.72 3.80
N VAL A 118 4.60 10.36 3.06
CA VAL A 118 4.93 11.47 2.15
C VAL A 118 3.88 12.56 2.23
N GLY A 119 4.32 13.81 2.39
CA GLY A 119 3.43 14.96 2.38
C GLY A 119 2.40 14.90 3.52
N LYS A 120 1.17 15.34 3.24
CA LYS A 120 0.07 15.47 4.21
C LYS A 120 -1.24 14.81 3.77
N LYS A 121 -1.19 14.02 2.69
CA LYS A 121 -2.35 13.36 2.10
C LYS A 121 -2.03 11.88 2.01
N VAL A 122 -3.06 11.05 2.12
CA VAL A 122 -2.94 9.62 1.82
C VAL A 122 -2.53 9.48 0.36
N LEU A 123 -1.41 8.80 0.14
CA LEU A 123 -0.94 8.41 -1.19
C LEU A 123 -0.99 6.90 -1.34
N TRP A 124 -0.79 6.41 -2.57
CA TRP A 124 -0.84 4.98 -2.85
C TRP A 124 0.19 4.17 -2.06
N CYS A 125 1.35 4.75 -1.70
CA CYS A 125 2.34 4.10 -0.83
C CYS A 125 1.80 3.82 0.58
N ASP A 126 0.89 4.66 1.11
CA ASP A 126 0.26 4.43 2.41
C ASP A 126 -0.70 3.24 2.35
N LEU A 127 -1.42 3.06 1.22
CA LEU A 127 -2.30 1.90 1.02
C LEU A 127 -1.50 0.60 0.89
N VAL A 128 -0.34 0.63 0.22
CA VAL A 128 0.61 -0.49 0.18
C VAL A 128 1.14 -0.77 1.58
N ALA A 129 1.52 0.25 2.34
CA ALA A 129 2.00 0.12 3.71
C ALA A 129 0.98 -0.62 4.60
N VAL A 130 -0.29 -0.20 4.58
CA VAL A 130 -1.36 -0.84 5.37
C VAL A 130 -1.56 -2.30 5.00
N ALA A 131 -1.54 -2.63 3.70
CA ALA A 131 -1.65 -4.01 3.24
C ALA A 131 -0.48 -4.86 3.78
N VAL A 132 0.75 -4.37 3.71
CA VAL A 132 1.93 -5.11 4.19
C VAL A 132 1.96 -5.21 5.71
N LEU A 133 1.63 -4.13 6.43
CA LEU A 133 1.58 -4.13 7.90
C LEU A 133 0.49 -5.06 8.45
N SER A 134 -0.62 -5.24 7.73
CA SER A 134 -1.64 -6.22 8.11
C SER A 134 -1.10 -7.65 8.16
N MET A 135 -0.20 -8.00 7.23
CA MET A 135 0.44 -9.32 7.24
C MET A 135 1.44 -9.46 8.38
N VAL A 136 2.04 -8.35 8.83
CA VAL A 136 2.90 -8.34 10.03
C VAL A 136 2.06 -8.58 11.27
N GLU A 137 0.92 -7.90 11.41
CA GLU A 137 -0.05 -8.13 12.48
C GLU A 137 -0.51 -9.58 12.50
N GLU A 138 -0.87 -10.16 11.35
CA GLU A 138 -1.27 -11.57 11.27
C GLU A 138 -0.15 -12.55 11.67
N ALA A 139 1.09 -12.27 11.26
CA ALA A 139 2.22 -13.13 11.55
C ALA A 139 2.70 -13.00 13.01
N LYS A 140 2.67 -11.78 13.55
CA LYS A 140 3.16 -11.40 14.88
C LYS A 140 2.30 -10.26 15.46
N PRO A 141 1.17 -10.60 16.11
CA PRO A 141 0.17 -9.63 16.59
C PRO A 141 0.74 -8.50 17.44
N ASP A 142 1.72 -8.81 18.29
CA ASP A 142 2.26 -7.84 19.25
C ASP A 142 3.43 -7.03 18.67
N LEU A 143 3.95 -7.37 17.48
CA LEU A 143 5.20 -6.79 17.00
C LEU A 143 5.10 -5.29 16.73
N LEU A 144 3.93 -4.80 16.33
CA LEU A 144 3.74 -3.36 16.11
C LEU A 144 3.74 -2.56 17.41
N SER A 145 3.50 -3.19 18.57
CA SER A 145 3.52 -2.51 19.88
C SER A 145 4.91 -1.97 20.26
N ASP A 146 5.97 -2.53 19.69
CA ASP A 146 7.35 -2.02 19.83
C ASP A 146 7.59 -0.73 19.01
N PHE A 147 6.65 -0.35 18.14
CA PHE A 147 6.72 0.78 17.21
C PHE A 147 5.42 1.62 17.30
N PRO A 148 5.23 2.38 18.39
CA PRO A 148 3.93 2.96 18.73
C PRO A 148 3.40 3.98 17.70
N ASP A 149 4.26 4.73 17.01
CA ASP A 149 3.81 5.69 16.00
C ASP A 149 3.35 4.98 14.72
N LEU A 150 4.05 3.92 14.30
CA LEU A 150 3.70 3.06 13.18
C LEU A 150 2.45 2.24 13.48
N GLN A 151 2.28 1.77 14.73
CA GLN A 151 1.03 1.14 15.18
C GLN A 151 -0.13 2.13 15.09
N THR A 152 0.04 3.33 15.64
CA THR A 152 -0.99 4.39 15.59
C THR A 152 -1.35 4.74 14.14
N TYR A 153 -0.34 4.86 13.28
CA TYR A 153 -0.52 5.08 11.84
C TYR A 153 -1.28 3.92 11.19
N TYR A 154 -0.90 2.67 11.46
CA TYR A 154 -1.55 1.49 10.89
C TYR A 154 -3.02 1.42 11.30
N GLU A 155 -3.31 1.61 12.59
CA GLU A 155 -4.66 1.64 13.14
C GLU A 155 -5.51 2.77 12.53
N LYS A 156 -4.95 3.96 12.38
CA LYS A 156 -5.61 5.08 11.68
C LYS A 156 -5.93 4.70 10.24
N MET A 157 -4.93 4.22 9.50
CA MET A 157 -5.05 4.00 8.06
C MET A 157 -5.99 2.84 7.72
N ARG A 158 -5.95 1.72 8.46
CA ARG A 158 -6.88 0.60 8.26
C ARG A 158 -8.34 0.95 8.59
N ASN A 159 -8.55 2.00 9.39
CA ASN A 159 -9.87 2.50 9.77
C ASN A 159 -10.33 3.71 8.95
N LEU A 160 -9.63 4.06 7.86
CA LEU A 160 -10.09 5.10 6.94
C LEU A 160 -11.50 4.76 6.41
N PRO A 161 -12.44 5.72 6.40
CA PRO A 161 -13.84 5.46 6.04
C PRO A 161 -14.01 4.90 4.63
N GLU A 162 -13.07 5.19 3.72
CA GLU A 162 -13.08 4.71 2.33
C GLU A 162 -12.80 3.20 2.21
N ILE A 163 -12.02 2.61 3.13
CA ILE A 163 -11.56 1.21 3.04
C ILE A 163 -12.00 0.34 4.23
N LYS A 164 -12.48 0.95 5.33
CA LYS A 164 -12.83 0.26 6.57
C LYS A 164 -13.82 -0.88 6.37
N ASP A 165 -14.92 -0.65 5.64
CA ASP A 165 -15.93 -1.70 5.38
C ASP A 165 -15.34 -2.92 4.65
N TYR A 166 -14.41 -2.69 3.72
CA TYR A 166 -13.75 -3.78 3.00
C TYR A 166 -12.83 -4.57 3.94
N ILE A 167 -12.04 -3.86 4.75
CA ILE A 167 -11.11 -4.46 5.72
C ILE A 167 -11.88 -5.29 6.75
N GLU A 168 -12.91 -4.73 7.41
CA GLU A 168 -13.70 -5.44 8.42
C GLU A 168 -14.39 -6.69 7.87
N LYS A 169 -14.77 -6.66 6.58
CA LYS A 169 -15.41 -7.79 5.91
C LYS A 169 -14.42 -8.88 5.46
N SER A 170 -13.22 -8.48 5.06
CA SER A 170 -12.34 -9.33 4.24
C SER A 170 -11.05 -9.73 4.93
N TRP A 171 -10.65 -9.03 6.00
CA TRP A 171 -9.44 -9.32 6.76
C TRP A 171 -9.79 -10.04 8.06
N PRO A 172 -8.84 -10.78 8.67
CA PRO A 172 -8.99 -11.24 10.04
C PRO A 172 -9.28 -10.07 11.00
N PRO A 173 -9.94 -10.32 12.15
CA PRO A 173 -10.07 -9.32 13.19
C PRO A 173 -8.70 -8.74 13.56
N ALA A 174 -8.64 -7.43 13.80
CA ALA A 174 -7.45 -6.77 14.34
C ALA A 174 -6.95 -7.53 15.57
N ALA A 175 -5.63 -7.63 15.71
CA ALA A 175 -5.03 -8.05 16.97
C ALA A 175 -5.56 -7.12 18.06
N SER A 176 -6.24 -7.67 19.06
CA SER A 176 -6.69 -6.87 20.19
C SER A 176 -5.45 -6.30 20.87
N ALA A 177 -5.31 -4.97 20.88
CA ALA A 177 -4.31 -4.30 21.70
C ALA A 177 -4.52 -4.77 23.15
N ALA A 178 -3.57 -5.56 23.65
CA ALA A 178 -3.55 -6.03 25.04
C ALA A 178 -3.13 -4.89 25.97
#